data_AF-A0A927TMB5-F1
#
_entry.id   AF-A0A927TMB5-F1
#
_cell.length_a   1.000
_cell.length_b   1.000
_cell.length_c   1.000
_cell.angle_alpha   90.00
_cell.angle_beta   90.00
_cell.angle_gamma   90.00
#
_symmetry.space_group_name_H-M   'P 1'
#
loop_
_entity.id
_entity.type
_entity.pdbx_description
1 polymer ?
#
loop_
_entity_poly.entity_id
_entity_poly.type
_entity_poly.pdbx_seq_one_letter_code
_entity_poly.pdbx_strand_id
1 'polypeptide(L)'
;MPKGSLYKKIQGGFHMKTKNKALLLSLCAVLLVAASVMGTMAYLTSQDAVVNTFSVGSISMSLDEQDVDNSTPGENDRDKANAYHLLPGHTYVKDPIIHIGATSEDAWVFVKVENGIADYEAATVKGGYTNIADQITVTNGWTPLSGVEGVYYKEYTKNQNDKDLEVFAEFKVADNANDVEGWTNITADTHKINVTGYAVQKDGFSTAAEAWNTTFGANTQG
;
A
#
# COMPACT_ATOMS: atom_id res chain seq x y z
N MET A 1 77.97 13.79 94.90
CA MET A 1 78.39 12.76 93.90
C MET A 1 79.09 11.62 94.65
N PRO A 2 79.04 10.33 94.23
CA PRO A 2 78.40 9.68 93.07
C PRO A 2 77.31 8.61 93.47
N LYS A 3 76.22 8.44 92.70
CA LYS A 3 75.85 7.47 91.62
C LYS A 3 75.65 5.98 91.99
N GLY A 4 74.42 5.47 91.75
CA GLY A 4 74.18 4.13 91.18
C GLY A 4 72.93 3.33 91.62
N SER A 5 71.97 3.15 90.69
CA SER A 5 71.07 1.96 90.48
C SER A 5 69.85 1.74 91.42
N LEU A 6 68.64 1.30 91.04
CA LEU A 6 67.83 1.09 89.81
C LEU A 6 66.39 0.68 90.25
N TYR A 7 65.36 1.09 89.50
CA TYR A 7 63.98 0.54 89.30
C TYR A 7 63.02 0.20 90.48
N LYS A 8 61.80 0.81 90.51
CA LYS A 8 60.53 0.34 89.87
C LYS A 8 59.23 0.86 90.59
N LYS A 9 58.35 1.51 89.80
CA LYS A 9 56.85 1.58 89.75
C LYS A 9 56.00 1.34 91.02
N ILE A 10 54.92 2.12 91.28
CA ILE A 10 53.49 1.86 90.97
C ILE A 10 52.69 3.14 91.38
N GLN A 11 52.09 3.95 90.50
CA GLN A 11 50.73 3.93 89.89
C GLN A 11 49.53 3.66 90.84
N GLY A 12 48.76 4.71 91.15
CA GLY A 12 47.42 4.63 91.75
C GLY A 12 46.46 5.55 90.99
N GLY A 13 45.49 4.96 90.29
CA GLY A 13 44.53 5.64 89.42
C GLY A 13 43.27 6.15 90.13
N PHE A 14 42.70 7.24 89.60
CA PHE A 14 41.38 7.73 89.97
C PHE A 14 40.31 7.07 89.08
N HIS A 15 39.30 6.48 89.71
CA HIS A 15 38.22 5.69 89.12
C HIS A 15 37.07 6.56 88.57
N MET A 16 36.66 6.35 87.32
CA MET A 16 35.36 6.78 86.77
C MET A 16 34.44 5.55 86.64
N LYS A 17 33.22 5.58 87.20
CA LYS A 17 32.29 4.44 87.25
C LYS A 17 31.68 4.12 85.86
N THR A 18 31.89 2.89 85.39
CA THR A 18 31.59 2.39 84.03
C THR A 18 30.13 2.01 83.74
N LYS A 19 29.16 2.39 84.58
CA LYS A 19 27.79 1.84 84.52
C LYS A 19 26.83 2.51 83.51
N ASN A 20 27.17 3.68 82.96
CA ASN A 20 26.28 4.43 82.04
C ASN A 20 26.53 4.13 80.55
N LYS A 21 27.70 3.61 80.18
CA LYS A 21 28.06 3.32 78.79
C LYS A 21 27.36 2.06 78.26
N ALA A 22 27.20 1.04 79.11
CA ALA A 22 26.52 -0.21 78.76
C ALA A 22 25.00 -0.01 78.55
N LEU A 23 24.37 0.83 79.38
CA LEU A 23 22.95 1.17 79.24
C LEU A 23 22.68 1.93 77.93
N LEU A 24 23.51 2.93 77.61
CA LEU A 24 23.39 3.71 76.39
C LEU A 24 23.64 2.84 75.13
N LEU A 25 24.65 1.97 75.17
CA LEU A 25 24.92 1.00 74.10
C LEU A 25 23.77 -0.01 73.93
N SER A 26 23.16 -0.49 75.01
CA SER A 26 22.01 -1.40 74.96
C SER A 26 20.75 -0.72 74.44
N LEU A 27 20.50 0.55 74.81
CA LEU A 27 19.36 1.31 74.31
C LEU A 27 19.52 1.66 72.83
N CYS A 28 20.73 2.02 72.39
CA CYS A 28 21.04 2.20 70.98
C CYS A 28 20.92 0.89 70.19
N ALA A 29 21.35 -0.25 70.76
CA ALA A 29 21.20 -1.56 70.12
C ALA A 29 19.72 -1.97 70.01
N VAL A 30 18.91 -1.74 71.04
CA VAL A 30 17.46 -2.04 71.02
C VAL A 30 16.71 -1.09 70.06
N LEU A 31 17.10 0.19 69.97
CA LEU A 31 16.55 1.13 68.98
C LEU A 31 16.95 0.74 67.53
N LEU A 32 18.18 0.27 67.31
CA LEU A 32 18.62 -0.28 66.01
C LEU A 32 17.85 -1.55 65.64
N VAL A 33 17.60 -2.44 66.61
CA VAL A 33 16.81 -3.66 66.40
C VAL A 33 15.33 -3.32 66.16
N ALA A 34 14.74 -2.37 66.90
CA ALA A 34 13.36 -1.93 66.70
C ALA A 34 13.14 -1.16 65.38
N ALA A 35 14.14 -0.40 64.91
CA ALA A 35 14.10 0.26 63.60
C ALA A 35 14.33 -0.72 62.43
N SER A 36 14.87 -1.91 62.68
CA SER A 36 15.19 -2.91 61.64
C SER A 36 14.01 -3.80 61.22
N VAL A 37 12.89 -3.79 61.96
CA VAL A 37 11.74 -4.69 61.68
C VAL A 37 10.62 -4.02 60.88
N MET A 38 10.66 -2.70 60.67
CA MET A 38 9.81 -2.04 59.66
C MET A 38 10.56 -1.96 58.33
N GLY A 39 10.80 -3.12 57.72
CA GLY A 39 11.25 -3.20 56.33
C GLY A 39 10.20 -2.52 55.46
N THR A 40 10.57 -1.40 54.82
CA THR A 40 9.78 -0.77 53.77
C THR A 40 9.53 -1.79 52.66
N MET A 41 8.28 -2.26 52.53
CA MET A 41 7.85 -3.06 51.38
C MET A 41 7.80 -2.16 50.14
N ALA A 42 8.96 -1.87 49.54
CA ALA A 42 9.03 -1.21 48.25
C ALA A 42 8.71 -2.25 47.16
N TYR A 43 7.46 -2.30 46.70
CA TYR A 43 7.10 -3.04 45.50
C TYR A 43 7.50 -2.23 44.27
N LEU A 44 8.69 -2.50 43.72
CA LEU A 44 9.13 -1.98 42.43
C LEU A 44 8.50 -2.81 41.31
N THR A 45 7.22 -2.58 41.03
CA THR A 45 6.53 -3.23 39.91
C THR A 45 6.57 -2.34 38.68
N SER A 46 7.22 -2.82 37.63
CA SER A 46 7.15 -2.27 36.28
C SER A 46 6.12 -3.08 35.49
N GLN A 47 5.22 -2.40 34.80
CA GLN A 47 4.31 -2.99 33.81
C GLN A 47 4.61 -2.32 32.47
N ASP A 48 4.87 -3.14 31.47
CA ASP A 48 5.05 -2.71 30.09
C ASP A 48 4.15 -3.58 29.22
N ALA A 49 3.51 -2.97 28.24
CA ALA A 49 2.47 -3.62 27.43
C ALA A 49 2.82 -3.52 25.95
N VAL A 50 2.86 -4.67 25.29
CA VAL A 50 2.95 -4.76 23.84
C VAL A 50 1.53 -4.92 23.31
N VAL A 51 1.05 -3.92 22.58
CA VAL A 51 -0.25 -3.96 21.90
C VAL A 51 -0.03 -4.26 20.42
N ASN A 52 -0.63 -5.34 19.94
CA ASN A 52 -0.62 -5.69 18.53
C ASN A 52 -1.88 -5.14 17.85
N THR A 53 -1.69 -4.34 16.80
CA THR A 53 -2.77 -3.90 15.91
C THR A 53 -2.81 -4.85 14.71
N PHE A 54 -3.97 -5.46 14.45
CA PHE A 54 -4.20 -6.29 13.26
C PHE A 54 -5.03 -5.49 12.26
N SER A 55 -4.61 -5.47 10.98
CA SER A 55 -5.36 -4.89 9.86
C SER A 55 -5.51 -5.91 8.74
N VAL A 56 -6.63 -5.89 8.03
CA VAL A 56 -6.84 -6.70 6.83
C VAL A 56 -6.60 -5.80 5.61
N GLY A 57 -5.70 -6.23 4.72
CA GLY A 57 -5.45 -5.55 3.46
C GLY A 57 -6.63 -5.68 2.50
N SER A 58 -6.80 -4.70 1.61
CA SER A 58 -7.82 -4.74 0.55
C SER A 58 -7.34 -3.96 -0.68
N ILE A 59 -8.00 -4.17 -1.81
CA ILE A 59 -7.85 -3.30 -2.98
C ILE A 59 -9.22 -2.75 -3.34
N SER A 60 -9.27 -1.46 -3.59
CA SER A 60 -10.43 -0.77 -4.13
C SER A 60 -10.07 -0.18 -5.47
N MET A 61 -10.94 -0.35 -6.46
CA MET A 61 -10.76 0.24 -7.79
C MET A 61 -12.09 0.65 -8.41
N SER A 62 -12.04 1.65 -9.28
CA SER A 62 -13.11 2.00 -10.21
C SER A 62 -12.55 2.27 -11.60
N LEU A 63 -13.41 2.22 -12.62
CA LEU A 63 -13.06 2.50 -14.02
C LEU A 63 -14.15 3.36 -14.64
N ASP A 64 -13.82 4.51 -15.21
CA ASP A 64 -14.72 5.37 -15.97
C ASP A 64 -14.00 6.01 -17.17
N GLU A 65 -14.78 6.69 -18.00
CA GLU A 65 -14.34 7.50 -19.15
C GLU A 65 -15.11 8.82 -19.15
N GLN A 66 -14.71 9.78 -19.98
CA GLN A 66 -15.41 11.05 -20.14
C GLN A 66 -16.82 10.81 -20.70
N ASP A 67 -17.82 11.51 -20.16
CA ASP A 67 -19.15 11.60 -20.74
C ASP A 67 -19.09 12.49 -22.00
N VAL A 68 -19.25 11.89 -23.18
CA VAL A 68 -19.17 12.59 -24.46
C VAL A 68 -20.50 12.59 -25.23
N ASP A 69 -21.48 11.82 -24.78
CA ASP A 69 -22.83 11.79 -25.34
C ASP A 69 -23.88 12.42 -24.41
N ASN A 70 -23.44 12.93 -23.25
CA ASN A 70 -24.25 13.55 -22.21
C ASN A 70 -25.35 12.60 -21.71
N SER A 71 -25.02 11.30 -21.57
CA SER A 71 -25.96 10.29 -21.09
C SER A 71 -26.10 10.28 -19.56
N THR A 72 -25.06 10.70 -18.83
CA THR A 72 -25.07 10.81 -17.37
C THR A 72 -24.60 12.19 -16.89
N PRO A 73 -25.37 13.26 -17.22
CA PRO A 73 -24.97 14.63 -16.90
C PRO A 73 -24.74 14.80 -15.39
N GLY A 74 -23.53 15.22 -15.00
CA GLY A 74 -23.08 15.30 -13.61
C GLY A 74 -21.90 16.26 -13.40
N GLU A 75 -21.46 16.44 -12.16
CA GLU A 75 -20.44 17.45 -11.81
C GLU A 75 -19.03 17.18 -12.40
N ASN A 76 -18.72 15.94 -12.78
CA ASN A 76 -17.37 15.53 -13.21
C ASN A 76 -17.29 15.08 -14.69
N ASP A 77 -18.40 15.09 -15.44
CA ASP A 77 -18.49 14.56 -16.82
C ASP A 77 -17.78 13.20 -17.00
N ARG A 78 -18.05 12.23 -16.10
CA ARG A 78 -17.54 10.84 -16.17
C ARG A 78 -18.68 9.85 -16.29
N ASP A 79 -18.54 8.90 -17.21
CA ASP A 79 -19.51 7.85 -17.52
C ASP A 79 -18.88 6.45 -17.46
N LYS A 80 -19.73 5.42 -17.40
CA LYS A 80 -19.36 4.01 -17.58
C LYS A 80 -19.57 3.52 -19.02
N ALA A 81 -20.32 4.27 -19.84
CA ALA A 81 -20.52 3.95 -21.24
C ALA A 81 -20.90 5.19 -22.05
N ASN A 82 -20.43 5.26 -23.29
CA ASN A 82 -20.84 6.25 -24.27
C ASN A 82 -21.39 5.58 -25.54
N ALA A 83 -22.25 6.28 -26.25
CA ALA A 83 -22.68 5.95 -27.61
C ALA A 83 -21.92 6.79 -28.65
N TYR A 84 -21.35 6.12 -29.66
CA TYR A 84 -20.62 6.78 -30.74
C TYR A 84 -21.30 6.56 -32.08
N HIS A 85 -21.43 7.63 -32.86
CA HIS A 85 -21.83 7.55 -34.26
C HIS A 85 -20.59 7.64 -35.15
N LEU A 86 -20.15 6.50 -35.69
CA LEU A 86 -18.89 6.36 -36.41
C LEU A 86 -18.96 6.92 -37.84
N LEU A 87 -18.00 7.76 -38.18
CA LEU A 87 -17.81 8.37 -39.48
C LEU A 87 -16.34 8.17 -39.90
N PRO A 88 -16.07 7.80 -41.17
CA PRO A 88 -14.70 7.65 -41.66
C PRO A 88 -13.88 8.94 -41.47
N GLY A 89 -12.65 8.78 -41.00
CA GLY A 89 -11.70 9.88 -40.78
C GLY A 89 -11.92 10.71 -39.51
N HIS A 90 -12.94 10.40 -38.70
CA HIS A 90 -13.18 11.09 -37.44
C HIS A 90 -12.42 10.46 -36.26
N THR A 91 -12.00 11.31 -35.33
CA THR A 91 -11.44 10.94 -34.03
C THR A 91 -12.52 11.10 -32.94
N TYR A 92 -12.55 10.14 -32.02
CA TYR A 92 -13.51 10.08 -30.92
C TYR A 92 -12.75 9.95 -29.60
N VAL A 93 -13.16 10.76 -28.63
CA VAL A 93 -12.63 10.66 -27.27
C VAL A 93 -13.17 9.39 -26.62
N LYS A 94 -12.25 8.62 -26.05
CA LYS A 94 -12.53 7.43 -25.26
C LYS A 94 -11.34 7.21 -24.34
N ASP A 95 -11.44 7.75 -23.14
CA ASP A 95 -10.37 7.86 -22.16
C ASP A 95 -10.63 7.02 -20.90
N PRO A 96 -10.60 5.68 -21.01
CA PRO A 96 -10.79 4.83 -19.85
C PRO A 96 -9.63 5.01 -18.85
N ILE A 97 -9.99 5.33 -17.61
CA ILE A 97 -9.06 5.52 -16.50
C ILE A 97 -9.44 4.58 -15.36
N ILE A 98 -8.47 3.80 -14.89
CA ILE A 98 -8.62 3.03 -13.65
C ILE A 98 -8.20 3.89 -12.47
N HIS A 99 -9.10 4.12 -11.52
CA HIS A 99 -8.83 4.82 -10.27
C HIS A 99 -8.60 3.81 -9.14
N ILE A 100 -7.43 3.86 -8.50
CA ILE A 100 -7.10 3.01 -7.35
C ILE A 100 -7.41 3.74 -6.05
N GLY A 101 -8.17 3.06 -5.18
CA GLY A 101 -8.57 3.60 -3.89
C GLY A 101 -7.38 3.88 -2.98
N ALA A 102 -7.48 4.95 -2.18
CA ALA A 102 -6.37 5.48 -1.39
C ALA A 102 -5.78 4.51 -0.34
N THR A 103 -6.53 3.50 0.08
CA THR A 103 -6.12 2.52 1.08
C THR A 103 -5.77 1.16 0.48
N SER A 104 -5.59 1.09 -0.85
CA SER A 104 -5.25 -0.16 -1.53
C SER A 104 -3.84 -0.63 -1.20
N GLU A 105 -3.69 -1.93 -1.02
CA GLU A 105 -2.38 -2.59 -0.91
C GLU A 105 -1.63 -2.59 -2.25
N ASP A 106 -0.36 -3.04 -2.23
CA ASP A 106 0.38 -3.33 -3.45
C ASP A 106 -0.44 -4.30 -4.32
N ALA A 107 -0.58 -3.99 -5.61
CA ALA A 107 -1.48 -4.72 -6.49
C ALA A 107 -0.87 -4.98 -7.88
N TRP A 108 -1.30 -6.10 -8.46
CA TRP A 108 -1.30 -6.27 -9.91
C TRP A 108 -2.63 -5.71 -10.43
N VAL A 109 -2.56 -4.67 -11.24
CA VAL A 109 -3.73 -4.08 -11.92
C VAL A 109 -3.72 -4.53 -13.36
N PHE A 110 -4.85 -5.02 -13.84
CA PHE A 110 -5.03 -5.47 -15.21
C PHE A 110 -6.13 -4.69 -15.89
N VAL A 111 -6.03 -4.59 -17.20
CA VAL A 111 -7.09 -4.10 -18.08
C VAL A 111 -7.22 -5.04 -19.26
N LYS A 112 -8.45 -5.47 -19.56
CA LYS A 112 -8.80 -6.15 -20.81
C LYS A 112 -9.43 -5.14 -21.75
N VAL A 113 -8.83 -4.95 -22.92
CA VAL A 113 -9.34 -4.09 -24.00
C VAL A 113 -9.71 -4.98 -25.18
N GLU A 114 -11.00 -4.97 -25.53
CA GLU A 114 -11.54 -5.68 -26.69
C GLU A 114 -11.91 -4.64 -27.73
N ASN A 115 -11.09 -4.50 -28.78
CA ASN A 115 -11.29 -3.52 -29.84
C ASN A 115 -12.11 -4.11 -30.98
N GLY A 116 -13.44 -4.08 -30.85
CA GLY A 116 -14.37 -4.54 -31.89
C GLY A 116 -14.39 -3.69 -33.16
N ILE A 117 -13.61 -2.60 -33.24
CA ILE A 117 -13.45 -1.78 -34.46
C ILE A 117 -12.04 -1.83 -35.03
N ALA A 118 -11.20 -2.79 -34.64
CA ALA A 118 -9.80 -2.88 -35.05
C ALA A 118 -9.59 -2.85 -36.58
N ASP A 119 -10.46 -3.51 -37.35
CA ASP A 119 -10.39 -3.52 -38.82
C ASP A 119 -10.67 -2.16 -39.47
N TYR A 120 -11.28 -1.23 -38.72
CA TYR A 120 -11.67 0.11 -39.16
C TYR A 120 -10.85 1.22 -38.49
N GLU A 121 -9.98 0.87 -37.55
CA GLU A 121 -9.12 1.83 -36.85
C GLU A 121 -8.05 2.39 -37.81
N ALA A 122 -7.78 3.69 -37.71
CA ALA A 122 -6.70 4.30 -38.46
C ALA A 122 -5.35 3.70 -38.03
N ALA A 123 -4.52 3.32 -39.01
CA ALA A 123 -3.16 2.92 -38.71
C ALA A 123 -2.38 4.07 -38.07
N THR A 124 -1.38 3.72 -37.25
CA THR A 124 -0.40 4.71 -36.75
C THR A 124 0.28 5.36 -37.94
N VAL A 125 0.00 6.64 -38.15
CA VAL A 125 0.59 7.43 -39.24
C VAL A 125 1.60 8.40 -38.68
N LYS A 126 2.71 8.58 -39.42
CA LYS A 126 3.70 9.62 -39.15
C LYS A 126 3.06 10.98 -39.44
N GLY A 127 2.27 11.49 -38.50
CA GLY A 127 1.40 12.65 -38.70
C GLY A 127 0.42 12.98 -37.57
N GLY A 128 0.27 12.16 -36.52
CA GLY A 128 -0.33 12.62 -35.26
C GLY A 128 -1.19 11.61 -34.48
N TYR A 129 -1.78 10.62 -35.15
CA TYR A 129 -2.59 9.59 -34.47
C TYR A 129 -1.76 8.34 -34.12
N THR A 130 -1.96 7.85 -32.91
CA THR A 130 -1.38 6.62 -32.36
C THR A 130 -2.53 5.64 -32.10
N ASN A 131 -2.47 4.42 -32.65
CA ASN A 131 -3.54 3.42 -32.43
C ASN A 131 -3.71 3.06 -30.94
N ILE A 132 -4.85 2.49 -30.57
CA ILE A 132 -5.20 2.13 -29.19
C ILE A 132 -4.12 1.25 -28.54
N ALA A 133 -3.62 0.22 -29.23
CA ALA A 133 -2.63 -0.70 -28.67
C ALA A 133 -1.30 0.00 -28.36
N ASP A 134 -0.86 0.91 -29.22
CA ASP A 134 0.34 1.73 -29.03
C ASP A 134 0.11 2.79 -27.95
N GLN A 135 -1.08 3.38 -27.83
CA GLN A 135 -1.41 4.27 -26.71
C GLN A 135 -1.29 3.53 -25.37
N ILE A 136 -1.85 2.31 -25.28
CA ILE A 136 -1.79 1.49 -24.07
C ILE A 136 -0.34 1.16 -23.70
N THR A 137 0.47 0.69 -24.67
CA THR A 137 1.79 0.12 -24.38
C THR A 137 2.93 1.12 -24.46
N VAL A 138 2.96 1.97 -25.49
CA VAL A 138 4.05 2.92 -25.75
C VAL A 138 3.84 4.23 -25.00
N THR A 139 2.63 4.78 -25.03
CA THR A 139 2.32 6.07 -24.38
C THR A 139 2.06 5.91 -22.90
N ASN A 140 1.18 4.98 -22.54
CA ASN A 140 0.71 4.82 -21.16
C ASN A 140 1.47 3.74 -20.38
N GLY A 141 2.38 3.00 -21.02
CA GLY A 141 3.33 2.12 -20.33
C GLY A 141 2.71 0.87 -19.69
N TRP A 142 1.55 0.41 -20.18
CA TRP A 142 1.01 -0.88 -19.80
C TRP A 142 1.80 -2.01 -20.46
N THR A 143 1.97 -3.13 -19.74
CA THR A 143 2.67 -4.30 -20.28
C THR A 143 1.65 -5.33 -20.79
N PRO A 144 1.74 -5.83 -22.03
CA PRO A 144 0.86 -6.88 -22.51
C PRO A 144 1.08 -8.18 -21.72
N LEU A 145 0.00 -8.84 -21.34
CA LEU A 145 0.05 -10.12 -20.65
C LEU A 145 0.26 -11.24 -21.68
N SER A 146 1.43 -11.88 -21.63
CA SER A 146 1.76 -12.96 -22.57
C SER A 146 0.75 -14.11 -22.49
N GLY A 147 0.24 -14.54 -23.65
CA GLY A 147 -0.70 -15.66 -23.76
C GLY A 147 -2.16 -15.31 -23.50
N VAL A 148 -2.50 -14.04 -23.21
CA VAL A 148 -3.88 -13.59 -23.03
C VAL A 148 -4.14 -12.36 -23.89
N GLU A 149 -4.92 -12.53 -24.95
CA GLU A 149 -5.21 -11.47 -25.91
C GLU A 149 -5.98 -10.30 -25.28
N GLY A 150 -5.57 -9.08 -25.63
CA GLY A 150 -6.20 -7.84 -25.17
C GLY A 150 -6.01 -7.54 -23.69
N VAL A 151 -5.26 -8.35 -22.93
CA VAL A 151 -5.01 -8.11 -21.50
C VAL A 151 -3.65 -7.45 -21.31
N TYR A 152 -3.63 -6.38 -20.53
CA TYR A 152 -2.44 -5.63 -20.17
C TYR A 152 -2.40 -5.44 -18.65
N TYR A 153 -1.23 -5.18 -18.10
CA TYR A 153 -1.05 -5.01 -16.66
C TYR A 153 -0.07 -3.90 -16.29
N LYS A 154 -0.22 -3.42 -15.06
CA LYS A 154 0.69 -2.54 -14.33
C LYS A 154 0.82 -3.00 -12.89
N GLU A 155 1.94 -2.64 -12.27
CA GLU A 155 2.07 -2.70 -10.82
C GLU A 155 1.55 -1.42 -10.19
N TYR A 156 0.78 -1.54 -9.12
CA TYR A 156 0.43 -0.44 -8.24
C TYR A 156 1.17 -0.61 -6.92
N THR A 157 1.90 0.42 -6.51
CA THR A 157 2.55 0.46 -5.19
C THR A 157 1.66 1.20 -4.21
N LYS A 158 1.45 0.60 -3.04
CA LYS A 158 0.69 1.19 -1.95
C LYS A 158 1.16 2.61 -1.64
N ASN A 159 0.20 3.52 -1.46
CA ASN A 159 0.42 4.93 -1.17
C ASN A 159 1.16 5.72 -2.26
N GLN A 160 1.30 5.20 -3.49
CA GLN A 160 1.81 6.02 -4.58
C GLN A 160 0.87 7.20 -4.84
N ASN A 161 1.46 8.34 -5.24
CA ASN A 161 0.72 9.58 -5.46
C ASN A 161 -0.27 9.45 -6.61
N ASP A 162 0.18 8.82 -7.70
CA ASP A 162 -0.62 8.62 -8.89
C ASP A 162 -1.55 7.42 -8.71
N LYS A 163 -2.85 7.69 -8.63
CA LYS A 163 -3.89 6.68 -8.44
C LYS A 163 -4.68 6.42 -9.71
N ASP A 164 -4.40 7.17 -10.77
CA ASP A 164 -5.18 7.20 -11.98
C ASP A 164 -4.34 6.56 -13.09
N LEU A 165 -4.72 5.36 -13.46
CA LEU A 165 -4.03 4.58 -14.47
C LEU A 165 -4.77 4.74 -15.78
N GLU A 166 -4.38 5.75 -16.56
CA GLU A 166 -4.88 5.99 -17.91
C GLU A 166 -4.60 4.78 -18.82
N VAL A 167 -5.61 4.30 -19.54
CA VAL A 167 -5.50 3.13 -20.42
C VAL A 167 -5.18 3.57 -21.86
N PHE A 168 -6.03 4.39 -22.47
CA PHE A 168 -5.79 5.14 -23.73
C PHE A 168 -6.67 6.40 -23.70
N ALA A 169 -6.62 7.27 -24.72
CA ALA A 169 -7.32 8.56 -24.72
C ALA A 169 -8.38 8.71 -25.82
N GLU A 170 -8.13 8.13 -27.00
CA GLU A 170 -8.99 8.31 -28.17
C GLU A 170 -8.86 7.16 -29.15
N PHE A 171 -9.83 7.04 -30.05
CA PHE A 171 -9.72 6.20 -31.24
C PHE A 171 -10.06 6.99 -32.50
N LYS A 172 -9.40 6.68 -33.61
CA LYS A 172 -9.68 7.28 -34.91
C LYS A 172 -10.16 6.21 -35.88
N VAL A 173 -11.28 6.49 -36.54
CA VAL A 173 -11.76 5.67 -37.66
C VAL A 173 -10.96 6.04 -38.91
N ALA A 174 -10.46 5.04 -39.64
CA ALA A 174 -9.69 5.25 -40.87
C ALA A 174 -10.47 6.09 -41.89
N ASP A 175 -9.77 6.93 -42.65
CA ASP A 175 -10.38 7.82 -43.64
C ASP A 175 -11.15 7.03 -44.73
N ASN A 176 -10.68 5.83 -45.04
CA ASN A 176 -11.28 4.90 -46.01
C ASN A 176 -11.99 3.71 -45.35
N ALA A 177 -12.41 3.83 -44.09
CA ALA A 177 -13.07 2.73 -43.37
C ALA A 177 -14.34 2.22 -44.08
N ASN A 178 -15.02 3.07 -44.84
CA ASN A 178 -16.19 2.71 -45.64
C ASN A 178 -15.89 1.80 -46.84
N ASP A 179 -14.61 1.64 -47.22
CA ASP A 179 -14.18 0.74 -48.29
C ASP A 179 -13.90 -0.69 -47.76
N VAL A 180 -13.84 -0.85 -46.43
CA VAL A 180 -13.63 -2.15 -45.78
C VAL A 180 -14.94 -2.95 -45.80
N GLU A 181 -14.84 -4.22 -46.21
CA GLU A 181 -15.99 -5.13 -46.21
C GLU A 181 -16.57 -5.26 -44.79
N GLY A 182 -17.89 -5.06 -44.66
CA GLY A 182 -18.57 -5.12 -43.38
C GLY A 182 -18.86 -3.77 -42.72
N TRP A 183 -18.35 -2.64 -43.25
CA TRP A 183 -18.62 -1.30 -42.71
C TRP A 183 -20.12 -1.02 -42.47
N THR A 184 -20.99 -1.37 -43.43
CA THR A 184 -22.44 -1.15 -43.30
C THR A 184 -23.12 -2.11 -42.32
N ASN A 185 -22.40 -3.11 -41.80
CA ASN A 185 -22.87 -4.10 -40.83
C ASN A 185 -22.40 -3.79 -39.40
N ILE A 186 -21.68 -2.67 -39.19
CA ILE A 186 -21.31 -2.21 -37.85
C ILE A 186 -22.61 -1.93 -37.07
N THR A 187 -22.75 -2.60 -35.93
CA THR A 187 -23.84 -2.35 -34.99
C THR A 187 -23.26 -2.07 -33.62
N ALA A 188 -24.02 -1.36 -32.80
CA ALA A 188 -23.67 -1.13 -31.41
C ALA A 188 -23.41 -2.44 -30.68
N ASP A 189 -24.05 -3.56 -31.03
CA ASP A 189 -23.89 -4.85 -30.33
C ASP A 189 -22.66 -5.66 -30.76
N THR A 190 -22.22 -5.52 -32.00
CA THR A 190 -21.16 -6.35 -32.58
C THR A 190 -19.79 -5.65 -32.66
N HIS A 191 -19.76 -4.31 -32.61
CA HIS A 191 -18.55 -3.52 -32.80
C HIS A 191 -18.41 -2.50 -31.67
N LYS A 192 -17.99 -2.99 -30.50
CA LYS A 192 -17.73 -2.21 -29.29
C LYS A 192 -16.24 -2.18 -28.99
N ILE A 193 -15.77 -1.07 -28.42
CA ILE A 193 -14.51 -1.06 -27.68
C ILE A 193 -14.86 -1.27 -26.20
N ASN A 194 -14.69 -2.49 -25.69
CA ASN A 194 -14.94 -2.79 -24.28
C ASN A 194 -13.64 -2.68 -23.49
N VAL A 195 -13.73 -2.08 -22.30
CA VAL A 195 -12.62 -2.01 -21.35
C VAL A 195 -13.08 -2.54 -20.00
N THR A 196 -12.38 -3.54 -19.48
CA THR A 196 -12.65 -4.12 -18.17
C THR A 196 -11.41 -4.07 -17.30
N GLY A 197 -11.50 -3.44 -16.13
CA GLY A 197 -10.42 -3.37 -15.15
C GLY A 197 -10.50 -4.50 -14.12
N TYR A 198 -9.33 -4.99 -13.70
CA TYR A 198 -9.19 -5.99 -12.63
C TYR A 198 -8.04 -5.60 -11.71
N ALA A 199 -8.11 -5.98 -10.44
CA ALA A 199 -6.99 -5.82 -9.54
C ALA A 199 -6.95 -6.93 -8.48
N VAL A 200 -5.74 -7.36 -8.13
CA VAL A 200 -5.48 -8.39 -7.13
C VAL A 200 -4.24 -8.01 -6.33
N GLN A 201 -4.23 -8.35 -5.04
CA GLN A 201 -3.12 -8.05 -4.15
C GLN A 201 -1.87 -8.72 -4.69
N LYS A 202 -0.76 -7.98 -4.71
CA LYS A 202 0.51 -8.45 -5.23
C LYS A 202 1.11 -9.52 -4.33
N ASP A 203 0.87 -9.42 -3.02
CA ASP A 203 1.32 -10.41 -2.05
C ASP A 203 0.80 -11.82 -2.40
N GLY A 204 1.68 -12.80 -2.29
CA GLY A 204 1.40 -14.18 -2.71
C GLY A 204 1.61 -14.47 -4.20
N PHE A 205 1.93 -13.49 -5.05
CA PHE A 205 2.20 -13.70 -6.48
C PHE A 205 3.54 -13.11 -6.91
N SER A 206 4.39 -13.91 -7.56
CA SER A 206 5.69 -13.46 -8.05
C SER A 206 5.59 -12.74 -9.40
N THR A 207 4.53 -13.00 -10.17
CA THR A 207 4.34 -12.46 -11.52
C THR A 207 2.88 -12.10 -11.79
N ALA A 208 2.67 -11.15 -12.72
CA ALA A 208 1.33 -10.80 -13.20
C ALA A 208 0.59 -12.00 -13.83
N ALA A 209 1.30 -12.88 -14.55
CA ALA A 209 0.69 -14.07 -15.16
C ALA A 209 0.19 -15.08 -14.12
N GLU A 210 0.96 -15.30 -13.05
CA GLU A 210 0.55 -16.14 -11.93
C GLU A 210 -0.70 -15.58 -11.24
N ALA A 211 -0.68 -14.27 -10.95
CA ALA A 211 -1.80 -13.56 -10.35
C ALA A 211 -3.06 -13.69 -11.22
N TRP A 212 -2.95 -13.35 -12.52
CA TRP A 212 -4.04 -13.44 -13.47
C TRP A 212 -4.65 -14.85 -13.54
N ASN A 213 -3.83 -15.88 -13.76
CA ASN A 213 -4.32 -17.24 -13.93
C ASN A 213 -5.00 -17.80 -12.68
N THR A 214 -4.55 -17.39 -11.50
CA THR A 214 -5.11 -17.85 -10.22
C THR A 214 -6.43 -17.16 -9.88
N THR A 215 -6.63 -15.90 -10.31
CA THR A 215 -7.82 -15.13 -9.93
C THR A 215 -8.84 -14.93 -11.04
N PHE A 216 -8.41 -14.55 -12.24
CA PHE A 216 -9.29 -14.10 -13.33
C PHE A 216 -9.28 -15.05 -14.54
N GLY A 217 -8.14 -15.69 -14.81
CA GLY A 217 -7.92 -16.59 -15.95
C GLY A 217 -8.50 -18.00 -15.78
N ALA A 218 -8.93 -18.39 -14.57
CA ALA A 218 -9.52 -19.71 -14.33
C ALA A 218 -10.88 -19.92 -15.04
N ASN A 219 -11.55 -18.85 -15.49
CA ASN A 219 -12.89 -18.91 -16.07
C ASN A 219 -12.94 -19.09 -17.60
N THR A 220 -11.81 -19.27 -18.29
CA THR A 220 -11.76 -19.44 -19.76
C THR A 220 -11.53 -20.88 -20.24
N GLN A 221 -11.63 -21.88 -19.35
CA GLN A 221 -11.52 -23.31 -19.65
C GLN A 221 -12.83 -24.07 -19.39
N GLY A 222 -13.99 -23.45 -19.68
CA GLY A 222 -15.32 -24.04 -19.54
C GLY A 222 -16.07 -24.09 -20.86
#